data_AF-A0A3P7KI70-F1
#
_entry.id   AF-A0A3P7KI70-F1
#
_cell.length_a   1.000
_cell.length_b   1.000
_cell.length_c   1.000
_cell.angle_alpha   90.00
_cell.angle_beta   90.00
_cell.angle_gamma   90.00
#
_symmetry.space_group_name_H-M   'P 1'
#
loop_
_entity.id
_entity.type
_entity.pdbx_description
1 polymer ?
#
loop_
_entity_poly.entity_id
_entity_poly.type
_entity_poly.pdbx_seq_one_letter_code
_entity_poly.pdbx_strand_id
1 'polypeptide(L)'
;MGHAVQTYIFSRRGACVPFTRSVHVCGTGVGNRPREQYNENTAFIDGSSVYSSESVTLRTLRTGPFLKTHIVNGRMFPPNNGRDSMTAGDDRATLFVGLAAMHTTFLRLHNG
;
A
#
# COMPACT_ATOMS: atom_id res chain seq x y z
N MET A 1 17.57 7.61 3.08
CA MET A 1 16.72 8.81 2.89
C MET A 1 16.83 9.24 1.44
N GLY A 2 15.93 8.76 0.57
CA GLY A 2 15.85 9.22 -0.81
C GLY A 2 14.84 10.36 -0.88
N HIS A 3 15.29 11.58 -1.12
CA HIS A 3 14.38 12.70 -1.33
C HIS A 3 13.63 12.48 -2.65
N ALA A 4 12.31 12.28 -2.54
CA ALA A 4 11.45 12.29 -3.71
C ALA A 4 11.42 13.72 -4.25
N VAL A 5 11.89 13.93 -5.48
CA VAL A 5 11.88 15.26 -6.11
C VAL A 5 10.46 15.55 -6.58
N GLN A 6 9.80 16.50 -5.91
CA GLN A 6 8.51 17.02 -6.32
C GLN A 6 8.70 17.82 -7.62
N THR A 7 8.12 17.33 -8.70
CA THR A 7 8.06 18.00 -10.00
C THR A 7 6.62 18.43 -10.30
N TYR A 8 6.43 19.19 -11.38
CA TYR A 8 5.18 19.87 -11.68
C TYR A 8 4.85 19.69 -13.16
N ILE A 9 3.64 19.23 -13.48
CA ILE A 9 3.16 19.09 -14.88
C ILE A 9 2.22 20.25 -15.20
N PHE A 10 2.38 20.89 -16.35
CA PHE A 10 1.57 22.05 -16.75
C PHE A 10 0.07 21.72 -16.83
N SER A 11 -0.77 22.50 -16.16
CA SER A 11 -2.23 22.43 -16.30
C SER A 11 -2.76 23.55 -17.20
N ARG A 12 -3.91 23.28 -17.83
CA ARG A 12 -4.64 24.25 -18.67
C ARG A 12 -5.10 25.51 -17.92
N ARG A 13 -5.10 25.48 -16.58
CA ARG A 13 -5.46 26.63 -15.72
C ARG A 13 -4.26 27.50 -15.32
N GLY A 14 -3.09 27.31 -15.95
CA GLY A 14 -1.87 28.08 -15.66
C GLY A 14 -1.16 27.69 -14.35
N ALA A 15 -1.77 26.82 -13.54
CA ALA A 15 -1.12 26.18 -12.39
C ALA A 15 -0.49 24.84 -12.79
N CYS A 16 0.45 24.33 -12.01
CA CYS A 16 0.99 23.00 -12.22
C CYS A 16 0.30 21.95 -11.35
N VAL A 17 0.17 20.73 -11.88
CA VAL A 17 -0.24 19.56 -11.11
C VAL A 17 1.00 18.97 -10.41
N PRO A 18 0.98 18.78 -9.08
CA PRO A 18 2.10 18.18 -8.37
C PRO A 18 2.31 16.74 -8.84
N PHE A 19 3.55 16.37 -9.13
CA PHE A 19 3.93 15.05 -9.60
C PHE A 19 5.26 14.61 -8.99
N THR A 20 5.27 13.46 -8.34
CA THR A 20 6.47 12.89 -7.73
C THR A 20 6.88 11.65 -8.51
N ARG A 21 8.15 11.60 -8.92
CA ARG A 21 8.68 10.44 -9.66
C ARG A 21 8.84 9.22 -8.74
N SER A 22 8.60 8.02 -9.28
CA SER A 22 8.80 6.77 -8.56
C SER A 22 10.25 6.57 -8.11
N VAL A 23 10.41 5.88 -6.98
CA VAL A 23 11.71 5.37 -6.51
C VAL A 23 12.31 4.42 -7.56
N HIS A 24 13.64 4.39 -7.60
CA HIS A 24 14.39 3.55 -8.54
C HIS A 24 15.24 2.54 -7.80
N VAL A 25 15.61 1.49 -8.54
CA VAL A 25 16.61 0.53 -8.10
C VAL A 25 17.98 1.22 -8.05
N CYS A 26 18.68 1.08 -6.93
CA CYS A 26 20.03 1.60 -6.75
C CYS A 26 20.98 1.09 -7.85
N GLY A 27 21.82 1.97 -8.38
CA GLY A 27 22.79 1.62 -9.45
C GLY A 27 22.21 1.62 -10.88
N THR A 28 20.95 2.01 -11.06
CA THR A 28 20.30 2.23 -12.36
C THR A 28 20.13 3.72 -12.65
N GLY A 29 20.00 4.12 -13.92
CA GLY A 29 19.87 5.53 -14.31
C GLY A 29 21.16 6.34 -14.19
N VAL A 30 22.32 5.68 -14.23
CA VAL A 30 23.66 6.28 -14.15
C VAL A 30 24.46 5.88 -15.39
N GLY A 31 25.13 6.84 -16.04
CA GLY A 31 25.87 6.62 -17.28
C GLY A 31 24.96 6.10 -18.40
N ASN A 32 25.38 5.02 -19.07
CA ASN A 32 24.60 4.37 -20.13
C ASN A 32 23.62 3.29 -19.62
N ARG A 33 23.40 3.16 -18.31
CA ARG A 33 22.42 2.20 -17.75
C ARG A 33 21.06 2.89 -17.61
N PRO A 34 20.00 2.40 -18.28
CA PRO A 34 18.65 2.91 -18.08
C PRO A 34 18.21 2.88 -16.62
N ARG A 35 17.26 3.74 -16.26
CA ARG A 35 16.67 3.80 -14.92
C ARG A 35 15.57 2.74 -14.81
N GLU A 36 15.66 1.89 -13.79
CA GLU A 36 14.64 0.88 -13.48
C GLU A 36 13.85 1.29 -12.23
N GLN A 37 12.53 1.09 -12.26
CA GLN A 37 11.65 1.35 -11.11
C GLN A 37 11.62 0.14 -10.17
N TYR A 38 11.41 0.41 -8.89
CA TYR A 38 11.29 -0.64 -7.87
C TYR A 38 9.84 -1.13 -7.77
N ASN A 39 9.64 -2.45 -7.73
CA ASN A 39 8.38 -3.06 -7.35
C ASN A 39 8.45 -3.43 -5.86
N GLU A 40 7.62 -2.79 -5.04
CA GLU A 40 7.54 -3.04 -3.60
C GLU A 40 6.71 -4.29 -3.26
N ASN A 41 5.88 -4.74 -4.20
CA ASN A 41 5.02 -5.91 -4.00
C ASN A 41 5.65 -7.19 -4.52
N THR A 42 5.22 -8.34 -3.98
CA THR A 42 5.55 -9.64 -4.56
C THR A 42 5.00 -9.74 -6.00
N ALA A 43 5.71 -10.46 -6.87
CA ALA A 43 5.30 -10.65 -8.26
C ALA A 43 4.23 -11.75 -8.45
N PHE A 44 3.87 -12.45 -7.36
CA PHE A 44 3.00 -13.62 -7.39
C PHE A 44 1.57 -13.27 -6.98
N ILE A 45 0.62 -14.13 -7.34
CA ILE A 45 -0.74 -14.10 -6.80
C ILE A 45 -0.74 -14.90 -5.50
N ASP A 46 -0.27 -14.28 -4.42
CA ASP A 46 -0.04 -14.92 -3.12
C ASP A 46 -0.85 -14.29 -1.96
N GLY A 47 -1.70 -13.30 -2.28
CA GLY A 47 -2.47 -12.57 -1.28
C GLY A 47 -1.65 -11.52 -0.52
N SER A 48 -0.49 -11.10 -1.02
CA SER A 48 0.33 -10.02 -0.42
C SER A 48 -0.43 -8.71 -0.19
N SER A 49 -1.48 -8.43 -0.96
CA SER A 49 -2.35 -7.27 -0.68
C SER A 49 -3.12 -7.38 0.65
N VAL A 50 -3.31 -8.59 1.17
CA VAL A 50 -3.93 -8.87 2.47
C VAL A 50 -2.87 -9.08 3.54
N TYR A 51 -1.80 -9.82 3.22
CA TYR A 51 -0.81 -10.30 4.19
C TYR A 51 0.48 -9.49 4.25
N SER A 52 0.68 -8.53 3.34
CA SER A 52 1.91 -7.77 3.08
C SER A 52 2.96 -8.51 2.27
N SER A 53 3.72 -7.73 1.48
CA SER A 53 4.93 -8.17 0.77
C SER A 53 6.18 -8.13 1.65
N GLU A 54 6.08 -7.58 2.86
CA GLU A 54 7.19 -7.45 3.81
C GLU A 54 6.94 -8.29 5.08
N SER A 55 7.90 -9.14 5.44
CA SER A 55 7.76 -10.05 6.59
C SER A 55 7.59 -9.33 7.94
N VAL A 56 8.13 -8.11 8.09
CA VAL A 56 8.00 -7.32 9.32
C VAL A 56 6.56 -6.82 9.43
N THR A 57 6.05 -6.17 8.39
CA THR A 57 4.64 -5.72 8.33
C THR A 57 3.65 -6.88 8.45
N LEU A 58 3.89 -8.02 7.77
CA LEU A 58 3.04 -9.21 7.93
C LEU A 58 2.88 -9.62 9.40
N ARG A 59 3.98 -9.62 10.16
CA ARG A 59 3.94 -9.97 11.59
C ARG A 59 3.15 -8.97 12.42
N THR A 60 3.16 -7.68 12.06
CA THR A 60 2.39 -6.66 12.78
C THR A 60 0.88 -6.75 12.48
N LEU A 61 0.50 -7.30 11.32
CA LEU A 61 -0.89 -7.51 10.92
C LEU A 61 -1.59 -8.69 11.63
N ARG A 62 -0.83 -9.57 12.29
CA ARG A 62 -1.35 -10.83 12.84
C ARG A 62 -1.51 -10.82 14.36
N THR A 63 -2.44 -11.64 14.83
CA THR A 63 -2.62 -12.01 16.24
C THR A 63 -2.85 -13.53 16.32
N GLY A 64 -1.78 -14.29 16.51
CA GLY A 64 -1.80 -15.75 16.43
C GLY A 64 -2.19 -16.26 15.03
N PRO A 65 -3.19 -17.15 14.90
CA PRO A 65 -3.65 -17.65 13.59
C PRO A 65 -4.48 -16.62 12.81
N PHE A 66 -4.91 -15.52 13.43
CA PHE A 66 -5.81 -14.54 12.84
C PHE A 66 -5.11 -13.25 12.38
N LEU A 67 -5.77 -12.51 11.49
CA LEU A 67 -5.45 -11.10 11.25
C LEU A 67 -6.03 -10.24 12.37
N LYS A 68 -5.32 -9.18 12.75
CA LYS A 68 -5.83 -8.16 13.69
C LYS A 68 -7.06 -7.49 13.10
N THR A 69 -7.99 -7.12 13.97
CA THR A 69 -9.27 -6.54 13.55
C THR A 69 -9.72 -5.46 14.52
N HIS A 70 -10.64 -4.63 14.06
CA HIS A 70 -11.42 -3.72 14.89
C HIS A 70 -12.90 -4.03 14.68
N ILE A 71 -13.65 -4.14 15.77
CA ILE A 71 -15.10 -4.41 15.72
C ILE A 71 -15.86 -3.09 15.74
N VAL A 72 -16.73 -2.89 14.76
CA VAL A 72 -17.62 -1.72 14.68
C VAL A 72 -19.04 -2.25 14.47
N ASN A 73 -19.95 -1.94 15.39
CA ASN A 73 -21.34 -2.41 15.36
C ASN A 73 -21.47 -3.93 15.15
N GLY A 74 -20.66 -4.71 15.87
CA GLY A 74 -20.67 -6.18 15.79
C GLY A 74 -20.06 -6.76 14.51
N ARG A 75 -19.47 -5.93 13.63
CA ARG A 75 -18.84 -6.36 12.39
C ARG A 75 -17.33 -6.17 12.43
N MET A 76 -16.62 -7.13 11.87
CA MET A 76 -15.17 -7.14 11.79
C MET A 76 -14.65 -6.28 10.65
N PHE A 77 -13.67 -5.42 10.93
CA PHE A 77 -12.98 -4.57 9.96
C PHE A 77 -11.46 -4.65 10.16
N PRO A 78 -10.66 -4.32 9.13
CA PRO A 78 -9.25 -4.04 9.34
C PRO A 78 -9.06 -2.92 10.40
N PRO A 79 -8.02 -2.98 11.24
CA PRO A 79 -7.71 -1.91 12.18
C PRO A 79 -7.44 -0.60 11.43
N ASN A 80 -7.76 0.55 12.02
CA ASN A 80 -7.30 1.82 11.46
C ASN A 80 -5.90 2.17 11.99
N ASN A 81 -5.17 3.02 11.27
CA ASN A 81 -3.89 3.58 11.73
C ASN A 81 -4.07 4.79 12.68
N GLY A 82 -5.28 5.00 13.20
CA GLY A 82 -5.63 6.15 14.03
C GLY A 82 -5.76 7.49 13.30
N ARG A 83 -5.68 7.52 11.96
CA ARG A 83 -5.85 8.75 11.16
C ARG A 83 -6.98 8.60 10.15
N ASP A 84 -6.73 7.84 9.09
CA ASP A 84 -7.52 7.89 7.87
C ASP A 84 -7.40 6.63 7.02
N SER A 85 -6.53 5.69 7.37
CA SER A 85 -6.31 4.47 6.59
C SER A 85 -6.52 3.21 7.40
N MET A 86 -6.94 2.17 6.70
CA MET A 86 -6.99 0.82 7.21
C MET A 86 -5.61 0.19 7.13
N THR A 87 -5.26 -0.56 8.16
CA THR A 87 -4.03 -1.32 8.25
C THR A 87 -4.26 -2.67 7.58
N ALA A 88 -3.64 -2.85 6.42
CA ALA A 88 -3.72 -4.05 5.59
C ALA A 88 -2.34 -4.37 5.01
N GLY A 89 -2.26 -5.43 4.18
CA GLY A 89 -1.03 -5.80 3.50
C GLY A 89 -0.54 -4.81 2.44
N ASP A 90 -1.45 -4.00 1.89
CA ASP A 90 -1.18 -2.96 0.90
C ASP A 90 -1.60 -1.59 1.46
N ASP A 91 -0.74 -0.59 1.29
CA ASP A 91 -0.94 0.77 1.79
C ASP A 91 -2.06 1.53 1.06
N ARG A 92 -2.44 1.07 -0.13
CA ARG A 92 -3.52 1.65 -0.94
C ARG A 92 -4.89 1.07 -0.60
N ALA A 93 -5.02 0.26 0.45
CA ALA A 93 -6.26 -0.42 0.80
C ALA A 93 -7.49 0.51 0.96
N THR A 94 -7.30 1.81 1.18
CA THR A 94 -8.35 2.83 1.32
C THR A 94 -8.47 3.81 0.16
N LEU A 95 -7.86 3.54 -1.00
CA LEU A 95 -7.89 4.44 -2.16
C LEU A 95 -9.33 4.82 -2.58
N PHE A 96 -10.27 3.88 -2.47
CA PHE A 96 -11.70 4.14 -2.58
C PHE A 96 -12.49 3.10 -1.78
N VAL A 97 -13.77 3.41 -1.49
CA VAL A 97 -14.63 2.59 -0.61
C VAL A 97 -14.81 1.14 -1.08
N GLY A 98 -14.80 0.90 -2.40
CA GLY A 98 -14.91 -0.45 -2.96
C GLY A 98 -13.67 -1.30 -2.70
N LEU A 99 -12.47 -0.73 -2.84
CA LEU A 99 -11.22 -1.43 -2.50
C LEU A 99 -11.17 -1.74 -1.00
N ALA A 100 -11.55 -0.77 -0.18
CA ALA A 100 -11.72 -0.92 1.26
C ALA A 100 -12.67 -2.09 1.63
N ALA A 101 -13.81 -2.21 0.94
CA ALA A 101 -14.76 -3.31 1.12
C ALA A 101 -14.16 -4.67 0.72
N MET A 102 -13.33 -4.72 -0.33
CA MET A 102 -12.64 -5.95 -0.75
C MET A 102 -11.64 -6.41 0.31
N HIS A 103 -10.79 -5.52 0.83
CA HIS A 103 -9.86 -5.87 1.91
C HIS A 103 -10.60 -6.34 3.18
N THR A 104 -11.73 -5.71 3.52
CA THR A 104 -12.57 -6.16 4.63
C THR A 104 -13.15 -7.56 4.39
N THR A 105 -13.58 -7.85 3.17
CA THR A 105 -14.10 -9.17 2.79
C THR A 105 -13.02 -10.24 2.91
N PHE A 106 -11.81 -10.01 2.40
CA PHE A 106 -10.71 -10.97 2.51
C PHE A 106 -10.25 -11.19 3.95
N LEU A 107 -10.25 -10.13 4.77
CA LEU A 107 -9.95 -10.26 6.20
C LEU A 107 -10.99 -11.14 6.91
N ARG A 108 -12.28 -10.97 6.61
CA ARG A 108 -13.35 -11.81 7.17
C ARG A 108 -13.23 -13.25 6.68
N LEU A 109 -12.84 -13.46 5.43
CA LEU A 109 -12.59 -14.80 4.88
C LEU A 109 -11.42 -15.50 5.58
N HIS A 110 -10.36 -14.77 5.94
CA HIS A 110 -9.23 -15.35 6.67
C HIS A 110 -9.59 -15.72 8.12
N ASN A 111 -10.42 -14.90 8.77
CA ASN A 111 -10.75 -15.04 10.20
C ASN A 111 -12.03 -15.86 10.48
N GLY A 112 -12.83 -16.15 9.46
CA GLY A 112 -14.02 -17.01 9.56
C GLY A 112 -13.65 -18.48 9.55
#